data_AF-A0A8I1MTZ4-F1
#
_entry.id   AF-A0A8I1MTZ4-F1
#
_cell.length_a   1.000
_cell.length_b   1.000
_cell.length_c   1.000
_cell.angle_alpha   90.00
_cell.angle_beta   90.00
_cell.angle_gamma   90.00
#
_symmetry.space_group_name_H-M   'P 1'
#
loop_
_entity.id
_entity.type
_entity.pdbx_description
1 polymer ?
#
loop_
_entity_poly.entity_id
_entity_poly.type
_entity_poly.pdbx_seq_one_letter_code
_entity_poly.pdbx_strand_id
1 'polypeptide(L)'
;MMKGYCILQEQEPEDEPFLNIQTQISEVTNRIDSYVESILKLTGIDGAVVLDRQLAVVAFGAIIDAKELPATVNVQTGQLHNMADFRHVDLKRFGTRHGSAARFAYHTGGMAIVTSHDGGVKMIRRKDEALVILNDASFDLDLEL
;
A
#
# COMPACT_ATOMS: atom_id res chain seq x y z
N MET A 1 12.50 17.69 75.97
CA MET A 1 11.19 17.48 75.31
C MET A 1 11.45 17.46 73.81
N MET A 2 11.36 16.28 73.18
CA MET A 2 11.67 16.02 71.78
C MET A 2 10.65 16.68 70.83
N LYS A 3 11.12 17.21 69.70
CA LYS A 3 10.39 17.20 68.43
C LYS A 3 11.35 16.74 67.34
N GLY A 4 11.32 15.45 67.02
CA GLY A 4 11.92 14.92 65.81
C GLY A 4 10.91 15.06 64.68
N TYR A 5 11.24 15.85 63.65
CA TYR A 5 10.53 15.79 62.37
C TYR A 5 11.24 14.77 61.49
N CYS A 6 10.52 13.70 61.16
CA CYS A 6 10.91 12.75 60.12
C CYS A 6 10.39 13.31 58.80
N ILE A 7 11.29 13.78 57.93
CA ILE A 7 10.94 14.15 56.56
C ILE A 7 10.95 12.85 55.77
N LEU A 8 9.75 12.34 55.46
CA LEU A 8 9.58 11.34 54.42
C LEU A 8 9.86 12.05 53.09
N GLN A 9 10.92 11.65 52.40
CA GLN A 9 11.05 12.00 50.99
C GLN A 9 10.02 11.18 50.22
N GLU A 10 8.93 11.83 49.80
CA GLU A 10 8.07 11.31 48.74
C GLU A 10 8.92 11.26 47.46
N GLN A 11 9.20 10.04 47.01
CA GLN A 11 9.70 9.80 45.65
C GLN A 11 8.49 9.89 44.73
N GLU A 12 8.34 11.01 44.03
CA GLU A 12 7.35 11.14 42.95
C GLU A 12 7.73 10.19 41.78
N PRO A 13 6.82 9.31 41.32
CA PRO A 13 7.07 8.49 40.15
C PRO A 13 6.36 9.11 38.94
N GLU A 14 6.94 10.15 38.31
CA GLU A 14 6.20 10.91 37.27
C GLU A 14 6.54 10.63 35.80
N ASP A 15 7.57 9.85 35.44
CA ASP A 15 7.98 9.74 34.01
C ASP A 15 7.97 8.34 33.36
N GLU A 16 7.79 7.24 34.11
CA GLU A 16 7.93 5.89 33.54
C GLU A 16 6.89 5.45 32.47
N PRO A 17 5.58 5.76 32.58
CA PRO A 17 4.60 5.25 31.62
C PRO A 17 4.73 5.89 30.24
N PHE A 18 5.09 7.18 30.18
CA PHE A 18 5.21 7.92 28.91
C PHE A 18 6.42 7.48 28.10
N LEU A 19 7.55 7.22 28.75
CA LEU A 19 8.77 6.71 28.10
C LEU A 19 8.52 5.36 27.44
N ASN A 20 7.76 4.47 28.09
CA ASN A 20 7.43 3.15 27.56
C ASN A 20 6.56 3.21 26.28
N ILE A 21 5.60 4.13 26.21
CA ILE A 21 4.75 4.30 25.02
C ILE A 21 5.59 4.82 23.84
N GLN A 22 6.45 5.81 24.06
CA GLN A 22 7.32 6.37 23.01
C GLN A 22 8.26 5.30 22.44
N THR A 23 8.84 4.46 23.31
CA THR A 23 9.65 3.32 22.89
C THR A 23 8.85 2.32 22.05
N GLN A 24 7.65 1.94 22.49
CA GLN A 24 6.79 1.01 21.75
C GLN A 24 6.38 1.54 20.37
N ILE A 25 6.03 2.83 20.27
CA ILE A 25 5.72 3.49 19.00
C ILE A 25 6.95 3.41 18.07
N SER A 26 8.12 3.77 18.58
CA SER A 26 9.37 3.72 17.81
C SER A 26 9.70 2.31 17.32
N GLU A 27 9.53 1.28 18.15
CA GLU A 27 9.73 -0.11 17.76
C GLU A 27 8.78 -0.56 16.65
N VAL A 28 7.50 -0.18 16.74
CA VAL A 28 6.50 -0.50 15.70
C VAL A 28 6.84 0.22 14.40
N THR A 29 7.20 1.51 14.45
CA THR A 29 7.60 2.28 13.27
C THR A 29 8.83 1.66 12.59
N ASN A 30 9.88 1.34 13.34
CA ASN A 30 11.08 0.69 12.80
C ASN A 30 10.77 -0.66 12.14
N ARG A 31 9.81 -1.42 12.68
CA ARG A 31 9.38 -2.69 12.07
C ARG A 31 8.64 -2.45 10.76
N ILE A 32 7.80 -1.43 10.67
CA ILE A 32 7.12 -1.05 9.43
C ILE A 32 8.16 -0.64 8.38
N ASP A 33 9.11 0.22 8.73
CA ASP A 33 10.15 0.70 7.82
C ASP A 33 10.99 -0.47 7.29
N SER A 34 11.45 -1.36 8.16
CA SER A 34 12.21 -2.55 7.76
C SER A 34 11.40 -3.48 6.83
N TYR A 35 10.10 -3.58 7.06
CA TYR A 35 9.21 -4.38 6.22
C TYR A 35 8.99 -3.73 4.84
N VAL A 36 8.79 -2.42 4.79
CA VAL A 36 8.71 -1.64 3.55
C VAL A 36 10.00 -1.77 2.75
N GLU A 37 11.17 -1.60 3.38
CA GLU A 37 12.47 -1.80 2.72
C GLU A 37 12.62 -3.21 2.15
N SER A 38 12.12 -4.22 2.86
CA SER A 38 12.16 -5.60 2.39
C SER A 38 11.31 -5.78 1.13
N ILE A 39 10.09 -5.24 1.11
CA ILE A 39 9.23 -5.26 -0.09
C ILE A 39 9.91 -4.52 -1.24
N LEU A 40 10.47 -3.33 -1.00
CA LEU A 40 11.16 -2.55 -2.04
C LEU A 40 12.28 -3.34 -2.72
N LYS A 41 13.09 -4.07 -1.95
CA LYS A 41 14.14 -4.94 -2.50
C LYS A 41 13.56 -6.03 -3.40
N LEU A 42 12.44 -6.64 -3.01
CA LEU A 42 11.76 -7.66 -3.82
C LEU A 42 11.14 -7.10 -5.10
N THR A 43 10.66 -5.85 -5.08
CA THR A 43 10.13 -5.18 -6.28
C THR A 43 11.19 -4.84 -7.32
N GLY A 44 12.47 -4.85 -6.95
CA GLY A 44 13.58 -4.67 -7.88
C GLY A 44 13.84 -5.87 -8.79
N ILE A 45 13.21 -7.02 -8.51
CA ILE A 45 13.30 -8.23 -9.33
C ILE A 45 12.23 -8.19 -10.42
N ASP A 46 12.57 -8.63 -11.63
CA ASP A 46 11.63 -8.74 -12.74
C ASP A 46 10.42 -9.63 -12.37
N GLY A 47 9.22 -9.12 -12.66
CA GLY A 47 7.95 -9.78 -12.35
C GLY A 47 7.11 -8.95 -11.38
N ALA A 48 6.31 -9.63 -10.56
CA ALA A 48 5.44 -9.02 -9.56
C ALA A 48 5.77 -9.51 -8.14
N VAL A 49 5.59 -8.62 -7.16
CA VAL A 49 5.47 -8.99 -5.75
C VAL A 49 3.98 -9.16 -5.45
N VAL A 50 3.62 -10.31 -4.89
CA VAL A 50 2.24 -10.65 -4.55
C VAL A 50 2.07 -10.52 -3.06
N LEU A 51 1.13 -9.66 -2.65
CA LEU A 51 0.73 -9.48 -1.27
C LEU A 51 -0.65 -10.07 -1.05
N ASP A 52 -0.91 -10.60 0.15
CA ASP A 52 -2.27 -10.91 0.59
C ASP A 52 -3.00 -9.65 1.13
N ARG A 53 -4.20 -9.85 1.68
CA ARG A 53 -5.01 -8.75 2.22
C ARG A 53 -4.46 -8.18 3.54
N GLN A 54 -3.53 -8.89 4.17
CA GLN A 54 -2.81 -8.49 5.37
C GLN A 54 -1.47 -7.84 5.03
N LEU A 55 -1.20 -7.60 3.73
CA LEU A 55 0.06 -7.07 3.20
C LEU A 55 1.26 -8.00 3.47
N ALA A 56 1.01 -9.29 3.73
CA ALA A 56 2.06 -10.29 3.83
C ALA A 56 2.59 -10.65 2.43
N VAL A 57 3.91 -10.72 2.27
CA VAL A 57 4.52 -11.19 1.01
C VAL A 57 4.24 -12.67 0.82
N VAL A 58 3.49 -13.00 -0.24
CA VAL A 58 3.18 -14.38 -0.64
C VAL A 58 4.18 -14.89 -1.67
N ALA A 59 4.57 -14.03 -2.61
CA ALA A 59 5.54 -14.37 -3.67
C ALA A 59 6.25 -13.11 -4.19
N PHE A 60 7.41 -13.31 -4.83
CA PHE A 60 8.15 -12.27 -5.55
C PHE A 60 8.70 -12.84 -6.87
N GLY A 61 9.00 -11.97 -7.84
CA GLY A 61 9.38 -12.39 -9.20
C GLY A 61 8.27 -13.17 -9.92
N ALA A 62 7.01 -12.99 -9.50
CA ALA A 62 5.89 -13.75 -10.01
C ALA A 62 5.54 -13.34 -11.43
N ILE A 63 5.24 -14.32 -12.28
CA ILE A 63 4.68 -14.10 -13.61
C ILE A 63 3.16 -14.19 -13.51
N ILE A 64 2.48 -13.14 -13.95
CA ILE A 64 1.02 -13.12 -14.02
C ILE A 64 0.60 -13.86 -15.28
N ASP A 65 0.31 -15.15 -15.13
CA ASP A 65 -0.30 -15.99 -16.18
C ASP A 65 -1.83 -15.97 -16.03
N ALA A 66 -2.44 -14.91 -16.57
CA ALA A 66 -3.88 -14.75 -16.60
C ALA A 66 -4.37 -14.78 -18.04
N LYS A 67 -5.59 -15.30 -18.24
CA LYS A 67 -6.24 -15.36 -19.55
C LYS A 67 -6.27 -13.99 -20.21
N GLU A 68 -6.33 -13.99 -21.54
CA GLU A 68 -6.52 -12.76 -22.28
C GLU A 68 -7.87 -12.12 -21.93
N LEU A 69 -7.85 -10.79 -21.87
CA LEU A 69 -9.04 -10.00 -21.62
C LEU A 69 -9.96 -10.04 -22.84
N PRO A 70 -11.27 -9.76 -22.66
CA PRO A 70 -12.15 -9.48 -23.79
C PRO A 70 -11.57 -8.40 -24.70
N ALA A 71 -11.89 -8.48 -26.01
CA ALA A 71 -11.36 -7.55 -27.02
C ALA A 71 -11.61 -6.07 -26.69
N THR A 72 -12.69 -5.80 -25.95
CA THR A 72 -12.99 -4.49 -25.38
C THR A 72 -13.33 -4.65 -23.91
N VAL A 73 -12.73 -3.81 -23.06
CA VAL A 73 -13.06 -3.72 -21.64
C VAL A 73 -13.47 -2.29 -21.35
N ASN A 74 -14.52 -2.12 -20.56
CA ASN A 74 -14.90 -0.82 -20.02
C ASN A 74 -13.83 -0.40 -19.02
N VAL A 75 -13.20 0.76 -19.25
CA VAL A 75 -12.19 1.31 -18.36
C VAL A 75 -12.64 2.67 -17.89
N GLN A 76 -12.69 2.84 -16.57
CA GLN A 76 -12.81 4.13 -15.93
C GLN A 76 -11.42 4.60 -15.51
N THR A 77 -11.02 5.81 -15.91
CA THR A 77 -9.71 6.37 -15.56
C THR A 77 -9.88 7.69 -14.84
N GLY A 78 -9.09 7.95 -13.81
CA GLY A 78 -9.14 9.25 -13.13
C GLY A 78 -8.17 9.34 -11.97
N GLN A 79 -8.26 10.44 -11.23
CA GLN A 79 -7.60 10.58 -9.93
C GLN A 79 -8.56 10.12 -8.82
N LEU A 80 -8.04 9.88 -7.62
CA LEU A 80 -8.83 9.38 -6.48
C LEU A 80 -10.13 10.17 -6.24
N HIS A 81 -10.07 11.49 -6.40
CA HIS A 81 -11.19 12.42 -6.17
C HIS A 81 -11.92 12.85 -7.45
N ASN A 82 -11.43 12.46 -8.63
CA ASN A 82 -12.00 12.88 -9.90
C ASN A 82 -11.91 11.75 -10.94
N MET A 83 -12.95 10.93 -10.98
CA MET A 83 -13.09 9.83 -11.94
C MET A 83 -13.73 10.34 -13.22
N ALA A 84 -13.11 10.09 -14.38
CA ALA A 84 -13.76 10.33 -15.66
C ALA A 84 -14.85 9.29 -15.93
N ASP A 85 -15.67 9.54 -16.95
CA ASP A 85 -16.65 8.57 -17.44
C ASP A 85 -15.98 7.30 -17.98
N PHE A 86 -16.74 6.20 -18.01
CA PHE A 86 -16.30 4.95 -18.62
C PHE A 86 -16.00 5.14 -20.11
N ARG A 87 -14.87 4.59 -20.55
CA ARG A 87 -14.50 4.54 -21.96
C ARG A 87 -14.13 3.11 -22.34
N HIS A 88 -14.46 2.72 -23.57
CA HIS A 88 -13.90 1.49 -24.14
C HIS A 88 -12.44 1.73 -24.48
N VAL A 89 -11.54 0.98 -23.85
CA VAL A 89 -10.10 1.10 -24.11
C VAL A 89 -9.58 -0.22 -24.66
N ASP A 90 -8.85 -0.14 -25.77
CA ASP A 90 -8.05 -1.26 -26.25
C ASP A 90 -6.83 -1.42 -25.35
N LEU A 91 -6.82 -2.49 -24.56
CA LEU A 91 -5.78 -2.74 -23.57
C LEU A 91 -4.43 -3.07 -24.22
N LYS A 92 -4.38 -3.38 -25.52
CA LYS A 92 -3.12 -3.56 -26.27
C LYS A 92 -2.28 -2.30 -26.36
N ARG A 93 -2.88 -1.13 -26.09
CA ARG A 93 -2.16 0.15 -26.01
C ARG A 93 -1.34 0.30 -24.73
N PHE A 94 -1.59 -0.54 -23.73
CA PHE A 94 -0.82 -0.56 -22.50
C PHE A 94 0.43 -1.43 -22.64
N GLY A 95 1.54 -1.01 -22.02
CA GLY A 95 2.75 -1.83 -21.95
C GLY A 95 2.54 -3.15 -21.19
N THR A 96 3.53 -4.04 -21.28
CA THR A 96 3.47 -5.41 -20.73
C THR A 96 3.09 -5.46 -19.24
N ARG A 97 3.64 -4.58 -18.40
CA ARG A 97 3.33 -4.50 -16.95
C ARG A 97 1.86 -4.16 -16.69
N HIS A 98 1.36 -3.12 -17.35
CA HIS A 98 -0.02 -2.68 -17.24
C HIS A 98 -1.00 -3.73 -17.77
N GLY A 99 -0.68 -4.38 -18.89
CA GLY A 99 -1.48 -5.48 -19.43
C GLY A 99 -1.58 -6.65 -18.45
N SER A 100 -0.47 -7.10 -17.89
CA SER A 100 -0.46 -8.15 -16.86
C SER A 100 -1.25 -7.77 -15.61
N ALA A 101 -1.08 -6.55 -15.12
CA ALA A 101 -1.83 -6.03 -13.97
C ALA A 101 -3.34 -5.94 -14.23
N ALA A 102 -3.75 -5.49 -15.42
CA ALA A 102 -5.14 -5.45 -15.83
C ALA A 102 -5.77 -6.85 -15.90
N ARG A 103 -5.05 -7.83 -16.48
CA ARG A 103 -5.50 -9.23 -16.53
C ARG A 103 -5.67 -9.80 -15.12
N PHE A 104 -4.69 -9.57 -14.25
CA PHE A 104 -4.77 -9.98 -12.84
C PHE A 104 -6.02 -9.40 -12.18
N ALA A 105 -6.16 -8.07 -12.17
CA ALA A 105 -7.27 -7.39 -11.51
C ALA A 105 -8.63 -7.84 -12.05
N TYR A 106 -8.74 -8.01 -13.37
CA TYR A 106 -9.99 -8.43 -14.00
C TYR A 106 -10.40 -9.86 -13.62
N HIS A 107 -9.45 -10.80 -13.64
CA HIS A 107 -9.76 -12.22 -13.42
C HIS A 107 -9.83 -12.62 -11.96
N THR A 108 -9.03 -12.00 -11.09
CA THR A 108 -9.00 -12.36 -9.66
C THR A 108 -9.90 -11.47 -8.81
N GLY A 109 -10.29 -10.29 -9.31
CA GLY A 109 -10.89 -9.24 -8.50
C GLY A 109 -9.91 -8.57 -7.53
N GLY A 110 -8.63 -8.93 -7.59
CA GLY A 110 -7.56 -8.31 -6.82
C GLY A 110 -7.24 -6.90 -7.30
N MET A 111 -6.37 -6.24 -6.55
CA MET A 111 -5.84 -4.92 -6.87
C MET A 111 -4.39 -5.05 -7.32
N ALA A 112 -4.02 -4.35 -8.38
CA ALA A 112 -2.65 -4.25 -8.85
C ALA A 112 -2.15 -2.81 -8.75
N ILE A 113 -0.94 -2.64 -8.23
CA ILE A 113 -0.22 -1.37 -8.22
C ILE A 113 0.91 -1.50 -9.25
N VAL A 114 0.97 -0.56 -10.19
CA VAL A 114 1.91 -0.60 -11.30
C VAL A 114 2.69 0.71 -11.33
N THR A 115 4.01 0.60 -11.31
CA THR A 115 4.90 1.73 -11.56
C THR A 115 5.40 1.64 -13.01
N SER A 116 5.24 2.74 -13.75
CA SER A 116 5.74 2.86 -15.11
C SER A 116 6.78 3.96 -15.18
N HIS A 117 7.80 3.74 -16.00
CA HIS A 117 8.90 4.68 -16.20
C HIS A 117 8.45 6.05 -16.72
N ASP A 118 7.26 6.14 -17.31
CA ASP A 118 6.75 7.28 -18.06
C ASP A 118 5.54 7.99 -17.44
N GLY A 119 4.97 7.52 -16.31
CA GLY A 119 3.64 8.01 -15.90
C GLY A 119 3.18 7.70 -14.49
N GLY A 120 4.12 7.61 -13.54
CA GLY A 120 3.82 7.51 -12.10
C GLY A 120 3.29 6.15 -11.66
N VAL A 121 2.62 6.15 -10.51
CA VAL A 121 2.00 4.96 -9.90
C VAL A 121 0.53 4.88 -10.31
N LYS A 122 0.12 3.73 -10.83
CA LYS A 122 -1.27 3.44 -11.18
C LYS A 122 -1.82 2.32 -10.32
N MET A 123 -3.07 2.47 -9.90
CA MET A 123 -3.81 1.42 -9.20
C MET A 123 -4.91 0.90 -10.10
N ILE A 124 -4.93 -0.41 -10.35
CA ILE A 124 -5.89 -1.08 -11.21
C ILE A 124 -6.71 -2.05 -10.37
N ARG A 125 -8.03 -1.95 -10.46
CA ARG A 125 -8.95 -2.92 -9.84
C ARG A 125 -10.13 -3.18 -10.75
N ARG A 126 -10.78 -4.32 -10.57
CA ARG A 126 -12.08 -4.57 -11.20
C ARG A 126 -13.21 -3.98 -10.36
N LYS A 127 -14.20 -3.40 -11.04
CA LYS A 127 -15.50 -3.01 -10.49
C LYS A 127 -16.56 -3.50 -11.47
N ASP A 128 -17.42 -4.42 -11.02
CA ASP A 128 -18.43 -5.07 -11.86
C ASP A 128 -17.82 -5.74 -13.10
N GLU A 129 -18.16 -5.31 -14.30
CA GLU A 129 -17.59 -5.80 -15.57
C GLU A 129 -16.55 -4.85 -16.17
N ALA A 130 -16.14 -3.84 -15.40
CA ALA A 130 -15.20 -2.81 -15.83
C ALA A 130 -13.90 -2.82 -15.01
N LEU A 131 -12.85 -2.26 -15.59
CA LEU A 131 -11.63 -1.90 -14.87
C LEU A 131 -11.68 -0.44 -14.44
N VAL A 132 -11.20 -0.19 -13.23
CA VAL A 132 -10.96 1.15 -12.71
C VAL A 132 -9.45 1.33 -12.58
N ILE A 133 -8.92 2.36 -13.25
CA ILE A 133 -7.52 2.75 -13.20
C ILE A 133 -7.44 4.12 -12.54
N LEU A 134 -6.84 4.16 -11.35
CA LEU A 134 -6.48 5.42 -10.70
C LEU A 134 -5.08 5.81 -11.15
N ASN A 135 -4.97 6.99 -11.74
CA ASN A 135 -3.71 7.65 -12.05
C ASN A 135 -3.22 8.41 -10.82
N ASP A 136 -1.91 8.51 -10.69
CA ASP A 136 -1.25 9.25 -9.60
C ASP A 136 -1.84 8.84 -8.26
N ALA A 137 -1.75 7.54 -7.96
CA ALA A 137 -2.09 7.03 -6.64
C ALA A 137 -1.03 7.53 -5.63
N SER A 138 -0.98 8.84 -5.40
CA SER A 138 -0.41 9.39 -4.18
C SER A 138 -1.38 8.99 -3.07
N PHE A 139 -0.91 8.11 -2.20
CA PHE A 139 -1.51 7.95 -0.89
C PHE A 139 -1.02 9.16 -0.08
N ASP A 140 -1.66 10.32 -0.26
CA ASP A 140 -1.60 11.35 0.77
C ASP A 140 -2.34 10.76 1.98
N LEU A 141 -1.57 10.11 2.84
CA LEU A 141 -1.94 9.93 4.23
C LEU A 141 -1.76 11.29 4.90
N ASP A 142 -2.56 12.27 4.48
CA ASP A 142 -2.85 13.45 5.29
C ASP A 142 -3.66 12.94 6.50
N LEU A 143 -2.95 12.31 7.42
CA LEU A 143 -3.39 12.22 8.80
C LEU A 143 -3.18 13.63 9.38
N GLU A 144 -4.14 14.51 9.12
CA GLU A 144 -4.38 15.60 10.07
C GLU A 144 -4.74 14.93 11.40
N LEU A 145 -3.73 14.76 12.25
CA LEU A 145 -3.86 14.42 13.67
C LEU A 145 -4.08 15.69 14.48
#